data_AF-M1WEM4-F1
#
_entry.id   AF-M1WEM4-F1
#
_cell.length_a   1.000
_cell.length_b   1.000
_cell.length_c   1.000
_cell.angle_alpha   90.00
_cell.angle_beta   90.00
_cell.angle_gamma   90.00
#
_symmetry.space_group_name_H-M   'P 1'
#
loop_
_entity.id
_entity.type
_entity.pdbx_description
1 polymer ?
#
loop_
_entity_poly.entity_id
_entity_poly.type
_entity_poly.pdbx_seq_one_letter_code
_entity_poly.pdbx_strand_id
1 'polypeptide(L)'
;MTILCLHGAYGSALHFETQLRPFIDAVEKKGLARFKWINGGHAATPPPGFDEYFGPGPLYRFIDFDGVSELDDILSRLRDIPQGITAEDAMRRLVGDKPSFKATAIQNTLDRLMMVLDEDPEITGILGYSEGATVAASLILEEQRRYVEEGRARRIKVGHQYDLSVILSSVSLPMSATP
;
A
#
# COMPACT_ATOMS: atom_id res chain seq x y z
N MET A 1 0.55 7.92 -19.15
CA MET A 1 0.73 7.99 -17.68
C MET A 1 1.21 6.66 -17.16
N THR A 2 2.06 6.68 -16.14
CA THR A 2 2.50 5.48 -15.40
C THR A 2 1.95 5.52 -13.98
N ILE A 3 1.50 4.38 -13.48
CA ILE A 3 0.99 4.17 -12.12
C ILE A 3 2.07 3.40 -11.34
N LEU A 4 2.56 3.98 -10.25
CA LEU A 4 3.46 3.31 -9.31
C LEU A 4 2.65 2.37 -8.40
N CYS A 5 3.04 1.10 -8.33
CA CYS A 5 2.31 0.06 -7.60
C CYS A 5 3.08 -0.40 -6.37
N LEU A 6 2.44 -0.28 -5.20
CA LEU A 6 3.00 -0.61 -3.89
C LEU A 6 2.23 -1.79 -3.26
N HIS A 7 2.93 -2.92 -3.09
CA HIS A 7 2.38 -4.12 -2.46
C HIS A 7 2.14 -3.94 -0.94
N GLY A 8 1.38 -4.87 -0.34
CA GLY A 8 1.15 -4.92 1.11
C GLY A 8 2.32 -5.51 1.89
N ALA A 9 2.24 -5.51 3.23
CA ALA A 9 3.27 -6.10 4.07
C ALA A 9 3.44 -7.59 3.77
N TYR A 10 4.69 -8.07 3.86
CA TYR A 10 5.06 -9.44 3.50
C TYR A 10 4.64 -9.80 2.07
N GLY A 11 4.77 -8.84 1.15
CA GLY A 11 4.43 -9.01 -0.26
C GLY A 11 5.65 -8.83 -1.16
N SER A 12 5.42 -8.89 -2.47
CA SER A 12 6.42 -8.53 -3.49
C SER A 12 5.74 -7.87 -4.67
N ALA A 13 6.50 -7.13 -5.46
CA ALA A 13 6.07 -6.57 -6.75
C ALA A 13 5.47 -7.66 -7.65
N LEU A 14 6.13 -8.81 -7.73
CA LEU A 14 5.70 -9.94 -8.54
C LEU A 14 4.36 -10.52 -8.06
N HIS A 15 4.20 -10.73 -6.75
CA HIS A 15 2.95 -11.22 -6.19
C HIS A 15 1.81 -10.24 -6.45
N PHE A 16 2.07 -8.94 -6.25
CA PHE A 16 1.05 -7.92 -6.42
C PHE A 16 0.64 -7.74 -7.88
N GLU A 17 1.60 -7.77 -8.81
CA GLU A 17 1.31 -7.79 -10.24
C GLU A 17 0.46 -9.00 -10.63
N THR A 18 0.82 -10.19 -10.11
CA THR A 18 0.09 -11.43 -10.38
C THR A 18 -1.35 -11.36 -9.87
N GLN A 19 -1.57 -10.84 -8.66
CA GLN A 19 -2.89 -10.67 -8.06
C GLN A 19 -3.79 -9.72 -8.86
N LEU A 20 -3.22 -8.69 -9.48
CA LEU A 20 -3.96 -7.69 -10.23
C LEU A 20 -4.01 -7.95 -11.74
N ARG A 21 -3.47 -9.08 -12.22
CA ARG A 21 -3.35 -9.35 -13.66
C ARG A 21 -4.63 -9.14 -14.48
N PRO A 22 -5.81 -9.61 -14.05
CA PRO A 22 -7.05 -9.36 -14.81
C PRO A 22 -7.39 -7.86 -14.94
N PHE A 23 -7.09 -7.06 -13.91
CA PHE A 23 -7.28 -5.61 -13.93
C PHE A 23 -6.25 -4.93 -14.84
N ILE A 24 -4.99 -5.32 -14.75
CA ILE A 24 -3.89 -4.80 -15.58
C ILE A 24 -4.21 -5.02 -17.05
N ASP A 25 -4.55 -6.25 -17.45
CA ASP A 25 -4.84 -6.59 -18.84
C ASP A 25 -6.03 -5.78 -19.38
N ALA A 26 -7.05 -5.52 -18.55
CA ALA A 26 -8.20 -4.70 -18.94
C ALA A 26 -7.85 -3.22 -19.15
N VAL A 27 -6.90 -2.68 -18.37
CA VAL A 27 -6.46 -1.28 -18.46
C VAL A 27 -5.44 -1.08 -19.59
N GLU A 28 -4.45 -1.96 -19.69
CA GLU A 28 -3.39 -1.91 -20.71
C GLU A 28 -3.94 -2.14 -22.11
N LYS A 29 -4.90 -3.06 -22.29
CA LYS A 29 -5.57 -3.29 -23.59
C LYS A 29 -6.23 -2.03 -24.15
N LYS A 30 -6.64 -1.11 -23.27
CA LYS A 30 -7.25 0.17 -23.66
C LYS A 30 -6.21 1.29 -23.83
N GLY A 31 -4.93 1.02 -23.60
CA GLY A 31 -3.84 2.00 -23.68
C GLY A 31 -3.95 3.14 -22.64
N LEU A 32 -4.69 2.93 -21.55
CA LEU A 32 -5.03 4.00 -20.61
C LEU A 32 -3.89 4.33 -19.64
N ALA A 33 -3.14 3.33 -19.21
CA ALA A 33 -2.03 3.48 -18.27
C ALA A 33 -1.00 2.36 -18.44
N ARG A 34 0.22 2.63 -17.95
CA ARG A 34 1.26 1.62 -17.71
C ARG A 34 1.43 1.46 -16.20
N PHE A 35 1.95 0.31 -15.76
CA PHE A 35 2.18 0.03 -14.35
C PHE A 35 3.67 -0.17 -14.06
N LYS A 36 4.16 0.43 -12.98
CA LYS A 36 5.53 0.28 -12.48
C LYS A 36 5.48 -0.34 -11.09
N TRP A 37 5.95 -1.56 -10.98
CA TRP A 37 5.93 -2.35 -9.74
C TRP A 37 7.28 -2.26 -9.06
N ILE A 38 7.29 -2.03 -7.75
CA ILE A 38 8.52 -1.99 -6.95
C ILE A 38 8.36 -2.84 -5.70
N ASN A 39 9.47 -3.44 -5.26
CA ASN A 39 9.54 -4.06 -3.94
C ASN A 39 9.75 -2.99 -2.86
N GLY A 40 9.27 -3.30 -1.66
CA GLY A 40 9.65 -2.61 -0.44
C GLY A 40 11.17 -2.63 -0.21
N GLY A 41 11.66 -1.73 0.66
CA GLY A 41 13.09 -1.59 0.94
C GLY A 41 13.66 -2.65 1.87
N HIS A 42 12.79 -3.39 2.56
CA HIS A 42 13.16 -4.26 3.65
C HIS A 42 12.74 -5.69 3.32
N ALA A 43 13.70 -6.62 3.25
CA ALA A 43 13.38 -8.05 3.18
C ALA A 43 12.67 -8.46 4.48
N ALA A 44 11.64 -9.29 4.37
CA ALA A 44 10.80 -9.66 5.49
C ALA A 44 10.50 -11.16 5.48
N THR A 45 10.46 -11.73 6.69
CA THR A 45 10.00 -13.10 6.93
C THR A 45 8.65 -13.01 7.61
N PRO A 46 7.60 -13.67 7.09
CA PRO A 46 6.31 -13.73 7.76
C PRO A 46 6.40 -14.34 9.16
N PRO A 47 5.45 -14.03 10.05
CA PRO A 47 5.31 -14.75 11.31
C PRO A 47 5.13 -16.26 11.06
N PRO A 48 5.66 -17.13 11.94
CA PRO A 48 5.51 -18.57 11.80
C PRO A 48 4.04 -18.99 11.59
N GLY A 49 3.79 -19.83 10.58
CA GLY A 49 2.45 -20.34 10.28
C GLY A 49 1.63 -19.46 9.32
N PHE A 50 2.20 -18.36 8.83
CA PHE A 50 1.59 -17.50 7.80
C PHE A 50 2.28 -17.63 6.43
N ASP A 51 3.24 -18.56 6.28
CA ASP A 51 4.00 -18.77 5.04
C ASP A 51 3.08 -19.10 3.85
N GLU A 52 2.05 -19.91 4.08
CA GLU A 52 1.05 -20.26 3.04
C GLU A 52 0.15 -19.08 2.67
N TYR A 53 -0.06 -18.12 3.59
CA TYR A 53 -0.94 -16.97 3.37
C TYR A 53 -0.27 -15.91 2.49
N PHE A 54 1.01 -15.62 2.74
CA PHE A 54 1.76 -14.58 2.01
C PHE A 54 2.45 -15.10 0.74
N GLY A 55 2.53 -16.42 0.59
CA GLY A 55 3.12 -17.06 -0.57
C GLY A 55 4.66 -17.17 -0.48
N PRO A 56 5.29 -17.75 -1.51
CA PRO A 56 6.72 -18.04 -1.49
C PRO A 56 7.57 -16.76 -1.53
N GLY A 57 8.70 -16.75 -0.81
CA GLY A 57 9.63 -15.62 -0.84
C GLY A 57 10.36 -15.41 -2.18
N PRO A 58 11.06 -14.27 -2.35
CA PRO A 58 11.32 -13.27 -1.32
C PRO A 58 10.14 -12.32 -1.06
N LEU A 59 9.94 -11.97 0.21
CA LEU A 59 8.90 -11.06 0.67
C LEU A 59 9.52 -9.79 1.25
N TYR A 60 8.77 -8.70 1.19
CA TYR A 60 9.25 -7.37 1.52
C TYR A 60 8.23 -6.57 2.33
N ARG A 61 8.74 -5.53 2.97
CA ARG A 61 7.96 -4.45 3.59
C ARG A 61 8.46 -3.10 3.12
N PHE A 62 7.55 -2.13 3.06
CA PHE A 62 7.93 -0.77 2.73
C PHE A 62 8.50 -0.05 3.94
N ILE A 63 7.88 -0.24 5.12
CA ILE A 63 8.32 0.42 6.35
C ILE A 63 9.01 -0.59 7.25
N ASP A 64 10.18 -0.21 7.75
CA ASP A 64 10.94 -0.97 8.74
C ASP A 64 10.29 -0.85 10.12
N PHE A 65 9.39 -1.78 10.43
CA PHE A 65 8.85 -1.96 11.79
C PHE A 65 9.45 -3.20 12.40
N ASP A 66 9.63 -3.21 13.71
CA ASP A 66 10.16 -4.35 14.47
C ASP A 66 9.10 -5.47 14.61
N GLY A 67 8.75 -6.06 13.46
CA GLY A 67 8.12 -7.35 13.21
C GLY A 67 6.82 -7.71 13.93
N VAL A 68 6.88 -7.90 15.23
CA VAL A 68 5.91 -8.71 15.99
C VAL A 68 4.96 -7.84 16.81
N SER A 69 5.45 -6.76 17.44
CA SER A 69 4.59 -5.94 18.30
C SER A 69 3.65 -5.05 17.49
N GLU A 70 4.09 -4.56 16.34
CA GLU A 70 3.38 -3.54 15.56
C GLU A 70 2.30 -4.12 14.66
N LEU A 71 2.47 -5.34 14.13
CA LEU A 71 1.43 -5.99 13.34
C LEU A 71 0.24 -6.34 14.24
N ASP A 72 0.49 -6.82 15.45
CA ASP A 72 -0.56 -7.04 16.46
C ASP A 72 -1.25 -5.74 16.87
N ASP A 73 -0.49 -4.64 17.04
CA ASP A 73 -1.04 -3.31 17.33
C ASP A 73 -1.90 -2.76 16.18
N ILE A 74 -1.51 -2.97 14.93
CA ILE A 74 -2.27 -2.52 13.76
C ILE A 74 -3.49 -3.41 13.52
N LEU A 75 -3.36 -4.74 13.63
CA LEU A 75 -4.45 -5.69 13.45
C LEU A 75 -5.51 -5.57 14.57
N SER A 76 -5.09 -5.33 15.81
CA SER A 76 -6.01 -5.04 16.91
C SER A 76 -6.79 -3.75 16.63
N ARG A 77 -6.12 -2.67 16.23
CA ARG A 77 -6.79 -1.40 15.86
C ARG A 77 -7.71 -1.54 14.65
N LEU A 78 -7.35 -2.35 13.65
CA LEU A 78 -8.17 -2.64 12.48
C LEU A 78 -9.48 -3.34 12.85
N ARG A 79 -9.43 -4.27 13.82
CA ARG A 79 -10.64 -4.94 14.34
C ARG A 79 -11.60 -3.98 15.04
N ASP A 80 -11.06 -2.89 15.60
CA ASP A 80 -11.82 -1.90 16.36
C ASP A 80 -12.30 -0.71 15.50
N ILE A 81 -12.08 -0.72 14.17
CA ILE A 81 -12.60 0.31 13.26
C ILE A 81 -14.13 0.12 13.09
N PRO A 82 -14.96 1.08 13.54
CA PRO A 82 -16.40 1.00 13.34
C PRO A 82 -16.74 1.12 11.84
N GLN A 83 -17.71 0.33 11.38
CA GLN A 83 -18.25 0.50 10.03
C GLN A 83 -18.95 1.86 9.90
N GLY A 84 -18.70 2.57 8.78
CA GLY A 84 -19.34 3.85 8.47
C GLY A 84 -18.55 5.10 8.87
N ILE A 85 -17.31 4.97 9.34
CA ILE A 85 -16.42 6.14 9.53
C ILE A 85 -15.75 6.55 8.22
N THR A 86 -15.31 7.81 8.14
CA THR A 86 -14.57 8.30 6.98
C THR A 86 -13.18 7.66 6.89
N ALA A 87 -12.61 7.60 5.69
CA ALA A 87 -11.26 7.08 5.48
C ALA A 87 -10.20 7.86 6.30
N GLU A 88 -10.40 9.17 6.49
CA GLU A 88 -9.53 10.00 7.33
C GLU A 88 -9.62 9.58 8.81
N ASP A 89 -10.82 9.35 9.32
CA ASP A 89 -11.03 8.93 10.71
C ASP A 89 -10.46 7.53 10.99
N ALA A 90 -10.58 6.63 10.01
CA ALA A 90 -9.97 5.31 10.07
C ALA A 90 -8.44 5.41 10.17
N MET A 91 -7.83 6.25 9.33
CA MET A 91 -6.39 6.49 9.33
C MET A 91 -5.90 7.14 10.62
N ARG A 92 -6.63 8.13 11.16
CA ARG A 92 -6.27 8.80 12.41
C ARG A 92 -6.24 7.83 13.60
N ARG A 93 -7.16 6.86 13.64
CA ARG A 93 -7.20 5.80 14.66
C ARG A 93 -6.10 4.75 14.46
N LEU A 94 -5.76 4.42 13.21
CA LEU A 94 -4.70 3.47 12.89
C LEU A 94 -3.33 3.99 13.33
N VAL A 95 -3.02 5.26 13.04
CA VAL A 95 -1.70 5.86 13.31
C VAL A 95 -1.47 6.09 14.82
N GLY A 96 -2.45 6.64 15.55
CA GLY A 96 -2.34 6.95 16.98
C GLY A 96 -1.25 7.98 17.37
N ASP A 97 -1.11 8.27 18.67
CA ASP A 97 -0.32 9.40 19.21
C ASP A 97 1.12 9.06 19.68
N LYS A 98 1.87 8.13 19.06
CA LYS A 98 3.24 7.78 19.52
C LYS A 98 4.34 8.22 18.53
N PRO A 99 5.07 9.31 18.80
CA PRO A 99 6.13 9.83 17.93
C PRO A 99 7.53 9.62 18.53
N SER A 100 8.39 8.85 17.86
CA SER A 100 9.85 9.14 17.81
C SER A 100 10.58 8.19 16.86
N PHE A 101 10.47 6.86 17.06
CA PHE A 101 11.12 5.89 16.16
C PHE A 101 10.35 5.63 14.85
N LYS A 102 9.03 5.70 14.91
CA LYS A 102 8.13 5.45 13.76
C LYS A 102 8.25 6.51 12.67
N ALA A 103 8.65 7.73 13.02
CA ALA A 103 8.77 8.84 12.08
C ALA A 103 9.94 8.64 11.10
N THR A 104 11.10 8.18 11.57
CA THR A 104 12.29 8.03 10.73
C THR A 104 12.15 6.92 9.69
N ALA A 105 11.58 5.76 10.06
CA ALA A 105 11.36 4.66 9.12
C ALA A 105 10.37 5.06 8.01
N ILE A 106 9.29 5.75 8.37
CA ILE A 106 8.34 6.31 7.41
C ILE A 106 9.04 7.35 6.54
N GLN A 107 9.80 8.28 7.11
CA GLN A 107 10.51 9.31 6.35
C GLN A 107 11.48 8.72 5.33
N ASN A 108 12.29 7.74 5.73
CA ASN A 108 13.21 7.04 4.83
C ASN A 108 12.47 6.36 3.67
N THR A 109 11.31 5.77 3.96
CA THR A 109 10.45 5.16 2.95
C THR A 109 9.95 6.21 1.95
N LEU A 110 9.44 7.34 2.46
CA LEU A 110 8.95 8.45 1.64
C LEU A 110 10.07 9.06 0.80
N ASP A 111 11.25 9.30 1.36
CA ASP A 111 12.39 9.85 0.64
C ASP A 111 12.82 8.93 -0.52
N ARG A 112 12.88 7.62 -0.28
CA ARG A 112 13.14 6.64 -1.35
C ARG A 112 12.08 6.70 -2.45
N LEU A 113 10.80 6.80 -2.09
CA LEU A 113 9.73 6.88 -3.09
C LEU A 113 9.75 8.21 -3.86
N MET A 114 10.12 9.31 -3.21
CA MET A 114 10.35 10.59 -3.88
C MET A 114 11.48 10.50 -4.90
N MET A 115 12.56 9.76 -4.60
CA MET A 115 13.62 9.48 -5.58
C MET A 115 13.08 8.68 -6.78
N VAL A 116 12.24 7.66 -6.53
CA VAL A 116 11.60 6.89 -7.63
C VAL A 116 10.72 7.79 -8.51
N LEU A 117 9.98 8.73 -7.90
CA LEU A 117 9.21 9.73 -8.65
C LEU A 117 10.12 10.67 -9.44
N ASP A 118 11.28 11.04 -8.90
CA ASP A 118 12.25 11.92 -9.55
C ASP A 118 12.91 11.27 -10.77
N GLU A 119 13.32 10.02 -10.63
CA GLU A 119 13.96 9.20 -11.69
C GLU A 119 13.02 8.91 -12.87
N ASP A 120 11.71 8.89 -12.64
CA ASP A 120 10.72 8.54 -13.65
C ASP A 120 9.55 9.55 -13.67
N PRO A 121 9.70 10.67 -14.42
CA PRO A 121 8.68 11.72 -14.52
C PRO A 121 7.35 11.27 -15.15
N GLU A 122 7.30 10.11 -15.81
CA GLU A 122 6.07 9.55 -16.37
C GLU A 122 5.13 9.00 -15.28
N ILE A 123 5.64 8.78 -14.06
CA ILE A 123 4.84 8.39 -12.92
C ILE A 123 3.97 9.56 -12.49
N THR A 124 2.68 9.45 -12.77
CA THR A 124 1.68 10.46 -12.39
C THR A 124 0.49 9.84 -11.66
N GLY A 125 0.54 8.54 -11.38
CA GLY A 125 -0.45 7.83 -10.58
C GLY A 125 0.20 6.92 -9.55
N ILE A 126 -0.54 6.60 -8.50
CA ILE A 126 -0.11 5.65 -7.47
C ILE A 126 -1.24 4.69 -7.11
N LEU A 127 -0.87 3.43 -6.90
CA LEU A 127 -1.74 2.32 -6.55
C LEU A 127 -1.13 1.58 -5.37
N GLY A 128 -1.84 1.49 -4.26
CA GLY A 128 -1.36 0.81 -3.05
C GLY A 128 -2.35 -0.22 -2.52
N TYR A 129 -1.82 -1.32 -1.97
CA TYR A 129 -2.58 -2.34 -1.25
C TYR A 129 -2.09 -2.46 0.20
N SER A 130 -3.01 -2.46 1.17
CA SER A 130 -2.71 -2.61 2.61
C SER A 130 -1.58 -1.67 3.09
N GLU A 131 -0.41 -2.16 3.55
CA GLU A 131 0.75 -1.31 3.88
C GLU A 131 1.12 -0.34 2.73
N GLY A 132 1.11 -0.82 1.49
CA GLY A 132 1.36 0.00 0.31
C GLY A 132 0.30 1.09 0.11
N ALA A 133 -0.95 0.88 0.53
CA ALA A 133 -2.00 1.90 0.48
C ALA A 133 -1.74 3.03 1.49
N THR A 134 -1.31 2.67 2.70
CA THR A 134 -0.88 3.61 3.74
C THR A 134 0.31 4.43 3.25
N VAL A 135 1.34 3.77 2.73
CA VAL A 135 2.55 4.43 2.18
C VAL A 135 2.21 5.34 1.00
N ALA A 136 1.32 4.91 0.09
CA ALA A 136 0.85 5.74 -1.02
C ALA A 136 0.13 7.01 -0.55
N ALA A 137 -0.74 6.90 0.47
CA ALA A 137 -1.42 8.05 1.06
C ALA A 137 -0.41 9.03 1.69
N SER A 138 0.55 8.50 2.46
CA SER A 138 1.60 9.30 3.08
C SER A 138 2.45 10.04 2.04
N LEU A 139 2.76 9.40 0.91
CA LEU A 139 3.51 10.04 -0.18
C LEU A 139 2.74 11.19 -0.82
N ILE A 140 1.43 11.06 -1.04
CA ILE A 140 0.58 12.13 -1.56
C ILE A 140 0.57 13.34 -0.60
N LEU A 141 0.45 13.07 0.71
CA LEU A 141 0.49 14.12 1.72
C LEU A 141 1.87 14.79 1.81
N GLU A 142 2.94 14.01 1.65
CA GLU A 142 4.31 14.54 1.62
C GLU A 142 4.57 15.42 0.40
N GLU A 143 4.09 15.04 -0.80
CA GLU A 143 4.15 15.92 -1.98
C GLU A 143 3.40 17.24 -1.74
N GLN A 144 2.24 17.20 -1.08
CA GLN A 144 1.49 18.41 -0.72
C GLN A 144 2.27 19.28 0.26
N ARG A 145 2.89 18.67 1.28
CA ARG A 145 3.71 19.39 2.27
C ARG A 145 4.88 20.10 1.59
N ARG A 146 5.66 19.40 0.76
CA ARG A 146 6.78 19.99 0.02
C ARG A 146 6.35 21.01 -1.02
N TYR A 147 5.17 20.89 -1.61
CA TYR A 147 4.62 21.94 -2.46
C TYR A 147 4.39 23.24 -1.68
N VAL A 148 3.82 23.15 -0.47
CA VAL A 148 3.54 24.33 0.36
C VAL A 148 4.81 24.94 0.93
N GLU A 149 5.75 24.11 1.42
CA GLU A 149 6.95 24.57 2.12
C GLU A 149 8.09 24.94 1.16
N GLU A 150 8.28 24.18 0.09
CA GLU A 150 9.46 24.28 -0.78
C GLU A 150 9.10 24.73 -2.21
N GLY A 151 7.81 24.82 -2.55
CA GLY A 151 7.34 25.10 -3.91
C GLY A 151 7.54 23.95 -4.89
N ARG A 152 7.87 22.74 -4.40
CA ARG A 152 8.12 21.56 -5.24
C ARG A 152 6.82 21.10 -5.90
N ALA A 153 6.77 21.07 -7.23
CA ALA A 153 5.58 20.66 -7.97
C ALA A 153 5.19 19.21 -7.67
N ARG A 154 3.90 19.00 -7.37
CA ARG A 154 3.31 17.66 -7.16
C ARG A 154 3.28 16.87 -8.46
N ARG A 155 3.69 15.61 -8.43
CA ARG A 155 3.71 14.70 -9.59
C ARG A 155 2.52 13.75 -9.61
N ILE A 156 2.08 13.24 -8.45
CA ILE A 156 0.94 12.33 -8.37
C ILE A 156 -0.35 13.10 -8.60
N LYS A 157 -1.07 12.74 -9.66
CA LYS A 157 -2.35 13.35 -10.06
C LYS A 157 -3.56 12.47 -9.72
N VAL A 158 -3.35 11.17 -9.59
CA VAL A 158 -4.39 10.17 -9.32
C VAL A 158 -3.86 9.15 -8.31
N GLY A 159 -4.61 8.91 -7.23
CA GLY A 159 -4.32 7.86 -6.24
C GLY A 159 -5.49 6.90 -6.10
N HIS A 160 -5.23 5.60 -6.10
CA HIS A 160 -6.23 4.55 -5.81
C HIS A 160 -5.70 3.64 -4.70
N GLN A 161 -6.56 3.36 -3.72
CA GLN A 161 -6.24 2.53 -2.56
C GLN A 161 -7.17 1.31 -2.53
N TYR A 162 -6.59 0.13 -2.35
CA TYR A 162 -7.33 -1.11 -2.14
C TYR A 162 -7.11 -1.58 -0.70
N ASP A 163 -8.20 -1.65 0.06
CA ASP A 163 -8.21 -2.18 1.42
C ASP A 163 -8.62 -3.68 1.43
N LEU A 164 -8.17 -4.42 2.44
CA LEU A 164 -8.46 -5.84 2.64
C LEU A 164 -9.97 -6.13 2.66
N SER A 165 -10.76 -5.15 3.09
CA SER A 165 -12.24 -5.21 3.15
C SER A 165 -12.92 -5.34 1.79
N VAL A 166 -12.29 -4.87 0.70
CA VAL A 166 -12.86 -4.91 -0.67
C VAL A 166 -12.61 -6.26 -1.36
N ILE A 167 -11.56 -6.98 -0.97
CA ILE A 167 -11.29 -8.32 -1.51
C ILE A 167 -12.15 -9.38 -0.79
N LEU A 168 -12.44 -9.21 0.50
CA LEU A 168 -13.31 -10.14 1.24
C LEU A 168 -14.79 -10.06 0.83
N SER A 169 -15.25 -8.94 0.26
CA SER A 169 -16.63 -8.86 -0.29
C SER A 169 -16.77 -9.51 -1.67
N SER A 170 -15.67 -9.70 -2.40
CA SER A 170 -15.64 -10.37 -3.72
C SER A 170 -15.38 -11.88 -3.64
N VAL A 171 -15.06 -12.41 -2.46
CA VAL A 171 -15.10 -13.85 -2.14
C VAL A 171 -16.33 -14.16 -1.29
N SER A 172 -17.50 -13.66 -1.71
CA SER A 172 -18.77 -14.29 -1.33
C SER A 172 -18.92 -15.52 -2.22
N LEU A 173 -18.56 -16.69 -1.67
CA LEU A 173 -18.87 -17.99 -2.24
C LEU A 173 -20.34 -18.03 -2.68
N PRO A 174 -20.67 -18.59 -3.86
CA PRO A 174 -22.07 -18.85 -4.19
C PRO A 174 -22.57 -19.89 -3.18
N MET A 175 -23.47 -19.47 -2.29
CA MET A 175 -24.33 -20.42 -1.59
C MET A 175 -25.05 -21.24 -2.66
N SER A 176 -24.73 -22.52 -2.71
CA SER A 176 -25.50 -23.51 -3.45
C SER A 176 -26.90 -23.57 -2.83
N ALA A 177 -27.83 -22.82 -3.40
CA ALA A 177 -29.20 -23.30 -3.62
C ALA A 177 -29.05 -24.50 -4.56
N THR A 178 -29.47 -25.72 -4.24
CA THR A 178 -30.86 -26.23 -4.10
C THR A 178 -30.76 -27.77 -3.93
N PRO A 179 -31.86 -28.53 -3.75
CA PRO A 179 -33.28 -28.13 -3.68
C PRO A 179 -33.95 -28.37 -2.31
#